data_AF-A0A7V6E0B4-F1
#
_entry.id   AF-A0A7V6E0B4-F1
#
_cell.length_a   1.000
_cell.length_b   1.000
_cell.length_c   1.000
_cell.angle_alpha   90.00
_cell.angle_beta   90.00
_cell.angle_gamma   90.00
#
_symmetry.space_group_name_H-M   'P 1'
#
loop_
_entity.id
_entity.type
_entity.pdbx_description
1 polymer ?
#
loop_
_entity_poly.entity_id
_entity_poly.type
_entity_poly.pdbx_seq_one_letter_code
_entity_poly.pdbx_strand_id
1 'polypeptide(L)'
;MRRRELDKLRNKRLFLSSAEELFEQKGYSGTTIEEIAERAGFSKATIYNYFGGKDHLLVELIQEKFRSLLESANEIFSRENTLEEGIFDYITLSFEYFQRNTTLFRMMMADGMHHSELVHNIIHPNVFEGLQNLRMSLTAFFEKHRDKANPNIATEDLALMLMTMIGGYASEMGLLCKDFDIMSKRKDVLELFLHGAAKVS
;
A
#
# COMPACT_ATOMS: atom_id res chain seq x y z
N MET A 1 6.74 15.52 -24.91
CA MET A 1 7.54 14.70 -23.99
C MET A 1 8.40 13.74 -24.78
N ARG A 2 9.72 13.72 -24.53
CA ARG A 2 10.74 13.26 -25.50
C ARG A 2 11.22 11.87 -25.11
N ARG A 3 11.37 10.94 -26.07
CA ARG A 3 11.86 9.53 -25.96
C ARG A 3 12.77 9.20 -24.75
N ARG A 4 13.69 10.08 -24.38
CA ARG A 4 14.57 9.96 -23.19
C ARG A 4 13.81 9.85 -21.85
N GLU A 5 12.70 10.55 -21.67
CA GLU A 5 11.86 10.45 -20.45
C GLU A 5 11.19 9.07 -20.35
N LEU A 6 10.70 8.56 -21.47
CA LEU A 6 10.11 7.22 -21.55
C LEU A 6 11.15 6.13 -21.27
N ASP A 7 12.36 6.27 -21.83
CA ASP A 7 13.46 5.35 -21.54
C ASP A 7 13.85 5.38 -20.05
N LYS A 8 13.88 6.57 -19.44
CA LYS A 8 14.14 6.73 -18.00
C LYS A 8 13.08 6.05 -17.14
N LEU A 9 11.80 6.22 -17.46
CA LEU A 9 10.69 5.57 -16.75
C LEU A 9 10.72 4.04 -16.91
N ARG A 10 10.99 3.54 -18.13
CA ARG A 10 11.14 2.10 -18.37
C ARG A 10 12.29 1.51 -17.55
N ASN A 11 13.45 2.16 -17.57
CA ASN A 11 14.61 1.69 -16.83
C ASN A 11 14.34 1.70 -15.31
N LYS A 12 13.69 2.75 -14.80
CA LYS A 12 13.25 2.81 -13.40
C LYS A 12 12.38 1.60 -13.02
N ARG A 13 11.38 1.26 -13.84
CA ARG A 13 10.54 0.08 -13.61
C ARG A 13 11.33 -1.22 -13.58
N LEU A 14 12.30 -1.39 -14.50
CA LEU A 14 13.16 -2.58 -14.52
C LEU A 14 13.99 -2.72 -13.24
N PHE A 15 14.50 -1.61 -12.70
CA PHE A 15 15.22 -1.63 -11.43
C PHE A 15 14.31 -2.01 -10.26
N LEU A 16 13.12 -1.42 -10.19
CA LEU A 16 12.18 -1.65 -9.09
C LEU A 16 11.63 -3.08 -9.10
N SER A 17 11.27 -3.62 -10.27
CA SER A 17 10.84 -5.02 -10.40
C SER A 17 11.97 -6.00 -10.09
N SER A 18 13.20 -5.72 -10.54
CA SER A 18 14.36 -6.57 -10.23
C SER A 18 14.70 -6.58 -8.75
N ALA A 19 14.59 -5.42 -8.10
CA ALA A 19 14.80 -5.30 -6.66
C ALA A 19 13.73 -6.04 -5.86
N GLU A 20 12.45 -5.86 -6.22
CA GLU A 20 11.33 -6.57 -5.60
C GLU A 20 11.53 -8.09 -5.64
N GLU A 21 11.79 -8.65 -6.83
CA GLU A 21 11.99 -10.09 -7.00
C GLU A 21 13.19 -10.62 -6.19
N LEU A 22 14.28 -9.87 -6.12
CA LEU A 22 15.45 -10.28 -5.34
C LEU A 22 15.21 -10.17 -3.83
N PHE A 23 14.51 -9.13 -3.38
CA PHE A 23 14.11 -8.98 -1.99
C PHE A 23 13.16 -10.10 -1.55
N GLU A 24 12.25 -10.54 -2.42
CA GLU A 24 11.40 -11.70 -2.16
C GLU A 24 12.19 -13.01 -2.03
N GLN A 25 13.22 -13.19 -2.85
CA GLN A 25 14.00 -14.44 -2.88
C GLN A 25 15.06 -14.53 -1.78
N LYS A 26 15.75 -13.42 -1.49
CA LYS A 26 16.96 -13.38 -0.65
C LYS A 26 16.82 -12.49 0.58
N GLY A 27 15.71 -11.79 0.72
CA GLY A 27 15.55 -10.72 1.70
C GLY A 27 16.35 -9.47 1.33
N TYR A 28 16.12 -8.39 2.08
CA TYR A 28 16.81 -7.12 1.88
C TYR A 28 18.33 -7.24 2.10
N SER A 29 18.71 -7.78 3.26
CA SER A 29 20.12 -7.90 3.67
C SER A 29 20.92 -8.85 2.79
N GLY A 30 20.28 -9.90 2.26
CA GLY A 30 20.89 -10.88 1.35
C GLY A 30 20.99 -10.42 -0.11
N THR A 31 20.46 -9.24 -0.45
CA THR A 31 20.49 -8.69 -1.81
C THR A 31 21.51 -7.56 -1.92
N THR A 32 22.36 -7.60 -2.95
CA THR A 32 23.33 -6.55 -3.28
C THR A 32 22.86 -5.68 -4.44
N ILE A 33 23.41 -4.47 -4.56
CA ILE A 33 23.05 -3.55 -5.65
C ILE A 33 23.62 -4.02 -7.00
N GLU A 34 24.71 -4.78 -6.97
CA GLU A 34 25.28 -5.48 -8.11
C GLU A 34 24.32 -6.51 -8.70
N GLU A 35 23.72 -7.35 -7.86
CA GLU A 35 22.76 -8.37 -8.29
C GLU A 35 21.51 -7.72 -8.91
N ILE A 36 21.03 -6.62 -8.33
CA ILE A 36 19.90 -5.87 -8.89
C ILE A 36 20.27 -5.27 -10.25
N ALA A 37 21.47 -4.69 -10.37
CA ALA A 37 21.94 -4.10 -11.62
C ALA A 37 22.07 -5.16 -12.72
N GLU A 38 22.69 -6.29 -12.41
CA GLU A 38 22.85 -7.42 -13.31
C GLU A 38 21.49 -7.94 -13.78
N ARG A 39 20.55 -8.16 -12.85
CA ARG A 39 19.19 -8.62 -13.17
C ARG A 39 18.43 -7.63 -14.06
N ALA A 40 18.57 -6.33 -13.78
CA ALA A 40 17.93 -5.28 -14.58
C ALA A 40 18.61 -5.04 -15.94
N GLY A 41 19.79 -5.63 -16.19
CA GLY A 41 20.56 -5.46 -17.42
C GLY A 41 21.37 -4.16 -17.48
N PHE A 42 21.80 -3.62 -16.33
CA PHE A 42 22.56 -2.38 -16.23
C PHE A 42 23.82 -2.52 -15.37
N SER A 43 24.68 -1.50 -15.42
CA SER A 43 25.84 -1.42 -14.53
C SER A 43 25.44 -0.97 -13.12
N LYS A 44 26.23 -1.37 -12.11
CA LYS A 44 26.13 -0.85 -10.73
C LYS A 44 26.07 0.68 -10.69
N ALA A 45 26.94 1.35 -11.45
CA ALA A 45 27.00 2.81 -11.51
C ALA A 45 25.68 3.43 -11.98
N THR A 46 24.94 2.76 -12.86
CA THR A 46 23.63 3.22 -13.33
C THR A 46 22.62 3.27 -12.19
N ILE A 47 22.56 2.25 -11.31
CA ILE A 47 21.64 2.27 -10.16
C ILE A 47 22.02 3.38 -9.18
N TYR A 48 23.31 3.56 -8.87
CA TYR A 48 23.75 4.67 -8.01
C TYR A 48 23.36 6.03 -8.60
N ASN A 49 23.46 6.20 -9.92
CA ASN A 49 23.02 7.45 -10.57
C ASN A 49 21.50 7.66 -10.52
N TYR A 50 20.70 6.60 -10.49
CA TYR A 50 19.24 6.69 -10.45
C TYR A 50 18.69 6.88 -9.04
N PHE A 51 19.23 6.13 -8.07
CA PHE A 51 18.66 6.02 -6.73
C PHE A 51 19.64 6.39 -5.62
N GLY A 52 20.96 6.42 -5.87
CA GLY A 52 21.95 6.71 -4.82
C GLY A 52 22.28 5.53 -3.91
N GLY A 53 21.63 4.37 -4.06
CA GLY A 53 21.96 3.16 -3.31
C GLY A 53 20.76 2.21 -3.14
N LYS A 54 20.99 1.12 -2.41
CA LYS A 54 19.98 0.09 -2.13
C LYS A 54 18.83 0.62 -1.24
N ASP A 55 19.15 1.44 -0.24
CA ASP A 55 18.14 1.98 0.70
C ASP A 55 17.17 2.92 -0.01
N HIS A 56 17.67 3.83 -0.84
CA HIS A 56 16.83 4.75 -1.62
C HIS A 56 16.03 4.03 -2.71
N LEU A 57 16.59 2.97 -3.29
CA LEU A 57 15.85 2.09 -4.21
C LEU A 57 14.68 1.41 -3.49
N LEU A 58 14.88 0.93 -2.26
CA LEU A 58 13.81 0.37 -1.43
C LEU A 58 12.74 1.42 -1.10
N VAL A 59 13.15 2.63 -0.68
CA VAL A 59 12.23 3.74 -0.42
C VAL A 59 11.36 4.04 -1.65
N GLU A 60 11.98 4.12 -2.83
CA GLU A 60 11.24 4.37 -4.07
C GLU A 60 10.28 3.23 -4.42
N LEU A 61 10.69 1.97 -4.22
CA LEU A 61 9.82 0.81 -4.43
C LEU A 61 8.58 0.86 -3.53
N ILE A 62 8.77 1.12 -2.23
CA ILE A 62 7.67 1.24 -1.26
C ILE A 62 6.73 2.38 -1.67
N GLN A 63 7.28 3.54 -2.04
CA GLN A 63 6.48 4.69 -2.46
C GLN A 63 5.70 4.43 -3.74
N GLU A 64 6.27 3.76 -4.74
CA GLU A 64 5.55 3.41 -5.97
C GLU A 64 4.37 2.48 -5.66
N LYS A 65 4.61 1.42 -4.88
CA LYS A 65 3.58 0.46 -4.51
C LYS A 65 2.46 1.13 -3.73
N PHE A 66 2.82 1.96 -2.74
CA PHE A 66 1.84 2.66 -1.93
C PHE A 66 1.05 3.70 -2.74
N ARG A 67 1.72 4.46 -3.61
CA ARG A 67 1.06 5.42 -4.51
C ARG A 67 0.03 4.72 -5.41
N SER A 68 0.39 3.59 -6.00
CA SER A 68 -0.53 2.80 -6.84
C SER A 68 -1.76 2.33 -6.06
N LEU A 69 -1.60 1.90 -4.80
CA LEU A 69 -2.73 1.55 -3.93
C LEU A 69 -3.66 2.75 -3.72
N LEU A 70 -3.11 3.90 -3.37
CA LEU A 70 -3.88 5.11 -3.09
C LEU A 70 -4.61 5.63 -4.35
N GLU A 71 -3.97 5.59 -5.51
CA GLU A 71 -4.58 5.95 -6.80
C GLU A 71 -5.79 5.06 -7.10
N SER A 72 -5.62 3.73 -7.02
CA SER A 72 -6.72 2.78 -7.24
C SER A 72 -7.84 2.93 -6.19
N ALA A 73 -7.52 3.26 -4.95
CA ALA A 73 -8.53 3.48 -3.92
C ALA A 73 -9.33 4.77 -4.18
N ASN A 74 -8.67 5.84 -4.63
CA ASN A 74 -9.35 7.07 -5.04
C ASN A 74 -10.28 6.83 -6.25
N GLU A 75 -9.86 6.01 -7.22
CA GLU A 75 -10.70 5.62 -8.35
C GLU A 75 -11.98 4.91 -7.87
N ILE A 76 -11.86 3.98 -6.91
CA ILE A 76 -13.00 3.27 -6.31
C ILE A 76 -14.03 4.23 -5.70
N PHE A 77 -13.59 5.30 -5.04
CA PHE A 77 -14.47 6.27 -4.38
C PHE A 77 -14.99 7.36 -5.33
N SER A 78 -14.39 7.50 -6.52
CA SER A 78 -14.81 8.48 -7.54
C SER A 78 -15.90 7.99 -8.49
N ARG A 79 -16.11 6.67 -8.60
CA ARG A 79 -17.10 6.06 -9.52
C ARG A 79 -18.51 6.07 -8.92
N GLU A 80 -19.50 5.79 -9.77
CA GLU A 80 -20.84 5.45 -9.34
C GLU A 80 -20.89 4.02 -8.81
N ASN A 81 -21.27 3.84 -7.55
CA ASN A 81 -21.44 2.57 -6.86
C ASN A 81 -22.32 2.77 -5.63
N THR A 82 -22.76 1.67 -5.01
CA THR A 82 -23.40 1.72 -3.70
C THR A 82 -22.37 1.84 -2.58
N LEU A 83 -22.83 2.23 -1.38
CA LEU A 83 -22.03 2.28 -0.16
C LEU A 83 -21.29 0.94 0.09
N GLU A 84 -22.03 -0.16 -0.01
CA GLU A 84 -21.52 -1.51 0.24
C GLU A 84 -20.48 -1.93 -0.81
N GLU A 85 -20.76 -1.73 -2.10
CA GLU A 85 -19.82 -2.06 -3.18
C GLU A 85 -18.52 -1.24 -3.10
N GLY A 86 -18.62 0.05 -2.78
CA GLY A 86 -17.44 0.91 -2.60
C GLY A 86 -16.55 0.46 -1.44
N ILE A 87 -17.16 0.10 -0.31
CA ILE A 87 -16.42 -0.42 0.86
C ILE A 87 -15.82 -1.80 0.55
N PHE A 88 -16.58 -2.70 -0.06
CA PHE A 88 -16.11 -4.04 -0.39
C PHE A 88 -14.95 -4.03 -1.40
N ASP A 89 -15.00 -3.15 -2.40
CA ASP A 89 -13.92 -3.01 -3.36
C ASP A 89 -12.68 -2.38 -2.73
N TYR A 90 -12.84 -1.44 -1.79
CA TYR A 90 -11.71 -0.90 -1.03
C TYR A 90 -11.06 -1.94 -0.11
N ILE A 91 -11.86 -2.76 0.59
CA ILE A 91 -11.38 -3.89 1.39
C ILE A 91 -10.61 -4.86 0.47
N THR A 92 -11.19 -5.20 -0.68
CA THR A 92 -10.58 -6.09 -1.67
C THR A 92 -9.22 -5.56 -2.13
N LEU A 93 -9.17 -4.33 -2.62
CA LEU A 93 -7.96 -3.68 -3.09
C LEU A 93 -6.88 -3.65 -2.01
N SER A 94 -7.26 -3.27 -0.78
CA SER A 94 -6.33 -3.20 0.35
C SER A 94 -5.78 -4.58 0.69
N PHE A 95 -6.63 -5.60 0.77
CA PHE A 95 -6.21 -6.96 1.11
C PHE A 95 -5.33 -7.58 0.02
N GLU A 96 -5.63 -7.35 -1.26
CA GLU A 96 -4.75 -7.76 -2.36
C GLU A 96 -3.38 -7.11 -2.26
N TYR A 97 -3.34 -5.81 -1.91
CA TYR A 97 -2.09 -5.10 -1.69
C TYR A 97 -1.29 -5.71 -0.53
N PHE A 98 -1.89 -5.92 0.63
CA PHE A 98 -1.20 -6.52 1.78
C PHE A 98 -0.72 -7.94 1.46
N GLN A 99 -1.58 -8.78 0.87
CA GLN A 99 -1.22 -10.17 0.54
C GLN A 99 -0.04 -10.24 -0.43
N ARG A 100 -0.06 -9.41 -1.49
CA ARG A 100 1.02 -9.38 -2.50
C ARG A 100 2.32 -8.78 -1.97
N ASN A 101 2.25 -7.83 -1.04
CA ASN A 101 3.42 -7.07 -0.58
C ASN A 101 3.87 -7.48 0.84
N THR A 102 3.50 -8.66 1.31
CA THR A 102 3.81 -9.14 2.68
C THR A 102 5.31 -9.10 3.00
N THR A 103 6.19 -9.38 2.03
CA THR A 103 7.65 -9.30 2.22
C THR A 103 8.11 -7.87 2.44
N LEU A 104 7.63 -6.91 1.63
CA LEU A 104 7.95 -5.49 1.81
C LEU A 104 7.44 -4.97 3.16
N PHE A 105 6.23 -5.35 3.57
CA PHE A 105 5.71 -5.01 4.90
C PHE A 105 6.56 -5.60 6.03
N ARG A 106 6.94 -6.87 5.93
CA ARG A 106 7.85 -7.50 6.91
C ARG A 106 9.20 -6.79 6.95
N MET A 107 9.76 -6.40 5.81
CA MET A 107 10.99 -5.59 5.76
C MET A 107 10.80 -4.23 6.45
N MET A 108 9.68 -3.55 6.21
CA MET A 108 9.36 -2.28 6.89
C MET A 108 9.20 -2.43 8.40
N MET A 109 8.65 -3.55 8.88
CA MET A 109 8.36 -3.76 10.30
C MET A 109 9.50 -4.41 11.08
N ALA A 110 10.24 -5.34 10.46
CA ALA A 110 11.35 -6.06 11.08
C ALA A 110 12.70 -5.33 10.89
N ASP A 111 12.96 -4.80 9.69
CA ASP A 111 14.22 -4.09 9.35
C ASP A 111 14.06 -2.56 9.34
N GLY A 112 12.84 -2.03 9.40
CA GLY A 112 12.58 -0.58 9.40
C GLY A 112 13.10 0.15 10.64
N MET A 113 13.37 -0.58 11.74
CA MET A 113 14.13 -0.02 12.87
C MET A 113 15.58 0.35 12.51
N HIS A 114 16.15 -0.22 11.43
CA HIS A 114 17.50 0.09 10.96
C HIS A 114 17.57 1.22 9.92
N HIS A 115 16.43 1.69 9.39
CA HIS A 115 16.36 2.70 8.32
C HIS A 115 15.67 4.01 8.78
N SER A 116 15.70 4.28 10.08
CA SER A 116 14.85 5.30 10.73
C SER A 116 14.90 6.66 10.04
N GLU A 117 16.05 7.14 9.57
CA GLU A 117 16.14 8.44 8.89
C GLU A 117 15.44 8.47 7.53
N LEU A 118 15.63 7.47 6.66
CA LEU A 118 15.00 7.47 5.33
C LEU A 118 13.50 7.19 5.40
N VAL A 119 13.10 6.28 6.30
CA VAL A 119 11.69 5.99 6.56
C VAL A 119 11.00 7.23 7.13
N HIS A 120 11.61 7.92 8.09
CA HIS A 120 11.04 9.09 8.73
C HIS A 120 11.04 10.33 7.82
N ASN A 121 12.12 10.57 7.07
CA ASN A 121 12.28 11.82 6.32
C ASN A 121 11.65 11.77 4.92
N ILE A 122 11.47 10.59 4.33
CA ILE A 122 11.04 10.46 2.92
C ILE A 122 9.75 9.64 2.79
N ILE A 123 9.66 8.48 3.44
CA ILE A 123 8.45 7.65 3.35
C ILE A 123 7.29 8.30 4.11
N HIS A 124 7.53 8.70 5.36
CA HIS A 124 6.46 9.18 6.23
C HIS A 124 5.70 10.40 5.68
N PRO A 125 6.34 11.47 5.16
CA PRO A 125 5.60 12.62 4.62
C PRO A 125 4.74 12.26 3.41
N ASN A 126 5.28 11.49 2.45
CA ASN A 126 4.55 11.11 1.23
C ASN A 126 3.41 10.12 1.52
N VAL A 127 3.65 9.17 2.43
CA VAL A 127 2.61 8.25 2.89
C VAL A 127 1.51 9.00 3.63
N PHE A 128 1.88 9.95 4.48
CA PHE A 128 0.94 10.77 5.25
C PHE A 128 0.05 11.62 4.34
N GLU A 129 0.62 12.35 3.38
CA GLU A 129 -0.15 13.13 2.40
C GLU A 129 -1.10 12.23 1.60
N GLY A 130 -0.60 11.08 1.14
CA GLY A 130 -1.40 10.10 0.41
C GLY A 130 -2.59 9.54 1.21
N LEU A 131 -2.36 9.19 2.48
CA LEU A 131 -3.40 8.75 3.41
C LEU A 131 -4.41 9.85 3.71
N GLN A 132 -3.96 11.10 3.83
CA GLN A 132 -4.86 12.25 4.00
C GLN A 132 -5.77 12.42 2.79
N ASN A 133 -5.22 12.35 1.57
CA ASN A 133 -6.00 12.44 0.33
C ASN A 133 -7.02 11.31 0.23
N LEU A 134 -6.62 10.08 0.53
CA LEU A 134 -7.53 8.93 0.58
C LEU A 134 -8.64 9.13 1.61
N ARG A 135 -8.32 9.62 2.81
CA ARG A 135 -9.31 9.92 3.85
C ARG A 135 -10.31 10.97 3.38
N MET A 136 -9.85 12.02 2.68
CA MET A 136 -10.75 13.03 2.11
C MET A 136 -11.69 12.43 1.06
N SER A 137 -11.18 11.60 0.14
CA SER A 137 -12.00 10.91 -0.85
C SER A 137 -13.03 9.98 -0.21
N LEU A 138 -12.63 9.23 0.81
CA LEU A 138 -13.52 8.32 1.54
C LEU A 138 -14.57 9.08 2.38
N THR A 139 -14.20 10.23 2.95
CA THR A 139 -15.14 11.14 3.62
C THR A 139 -16.21 11.61 2.64
N ALA A 140 -15.79 12.11 1.46
CA ALA A 140 -16.72 12.53 0.41
C ALA A 140 -17.61 11.37 -0.08
N PHE A 141 -17.07 10.15 -0.14
CA PHE A 141 -17.84 8.95 -0.46
C PHE A 141 -18.92 8.64 0.60
N PHE A 142 -18.61 8.78 1.88
CA PHE A 142 -19.63 8.65 2.94
C PHE A 142 -20.65 9.78 2.93
N GLU A 143 -20.26 11.01 2.60
CA GLU A 143 -21.19 12.13 2.43
C GLU A 143 -22.16 11.90 1.27
N LYS A 144 -21.67 11.39 0.14
CA LYS A 144 -22.51 11.00 -1.00
C LYS A 144 -23.55 9.95 -0.61
N HIS A 145 -23.23 9.09 0.36
CA HIS A 145 -24.07 8.00 0.86
C HIS A 145 -24.65 8.27 2.26
N ARG A 146 -24.82 9.55 2.62
CA ARG A 146 -25.22 9.93 3.99
C ARG A 146 -26.57 9.35 4.41
N ASP A 147 -27.47 9.09 3.45
CA ASP A 147 -28.76 8.44 3.67
C ASP A 147 -28.65 6.99 4.15
N LYS A 148 -27.52 6.32 3.87
CA LYS A 148 -27.22 4.93 4.24
C LYS A 148 -26.18 4.80 5.34
N ALA A 149 -25.35 5.82 5.54
CA ALA A 149 -24.31 5.84 6.58
C ALA A 149 -24.92 6.02 7.98
N ASN A 150 -24.18 5.62 9.01
CA ASN A 150 -24.61 5.80 10.40
C ASN A 150 -24.77 7.31 10.71
N PRO A 151 -25.99 7.80 11.02
CA PRO A 151 -26.24 9.22 11.18
C PRO A 151 -25.62 9.81 12.45
N ASN A 152 -25.23 8.96 13.41
CA ASN A 152 -24.66 9.36 14.69
C ASN A 152 -23.12 9.49 14.68
N ILE A 153 -22.48 9.15 13.55
CA ILE A 153 -21.03 9.21 13.39
C ILE A 153 -20.71 10.21 12.28
N ALA A 154 -19.69 11.04 12.49
CA ALA A 154 -19.17 11.94 11.46
C ALA A 154 -18.57 11.12 10.30
N THR A 155 -18.67 11.62 9.06
CA THR A 155 -18.19 10.89 7.89
C THR A 155 -16.67 10.78 7.87
N GLU A 156 -15.95 11.75 8.45
CA GLU A 156 -14.51 11.72 8.65
C GLU A 156 -14.10 10.59 9.60
N ASP A 157 -14.88 10.37 10.65
CA ASP A 157 -14.65 9.31 11.62
C ASP A 157 -14.97 7.94 11.01
N LEU A 158 -16.06 7.81 10.24
CA LEU A 158 -16.35 6.59 9.48
C LEU A 158 -15.22 6.23 8.51
N ALA A 159 -14.69 7.24 7.79
CA ALA A 159 -13.55 7.06 6.90
C ALA A 159 -12.30 6.58 7.66
N LEU A 160 -11.97 7.24 8.78
CA LEU A 160 -10.83 6.87 9.60
C LEU A 160 -10.99 5.45 10.21
N MET A 161 -12.17 5.12 10.71
CA MET A 161 -12.47 3.80 11.28
C MET A 161 -12.34 2.69 10.24
N LEU A 162 -12.84 2.90 9.01
CA LEU A 162 -12.72 1.91 7.94
C LEU A 162 -11.24 1.69 7.56
N MET A 163 -10.50 2.77 7.34
CA MET A 163 -9.08 2.72 7.00
C MET A 163 -8.26 2.02 8.09
N THR A 164 -8.50 2.36 9.35
CA THR A 164 -7.76 1.79 10.49
C THR A 164 -8.13 0.33 10.74
N MET A 165 -9.40 -0.05 10.58
CA MET A 165 -9.84 -1.44 10.70
C MET A 165 -9.18 -2.32 9.64
N ILE A 166 -9.18 -1.89 8.37
CA ILE A 166 -8.56 -2.63 7.27
C ILE A 166 -7.04 -2.69 7.44
N GLY A 167 -6.40 -1.53 7.62
CA GLY A 167 -4.95 -1.43 7.72
C GLY A 167 -4.40 -2.15 8.97
N GLY A 168 -5.06 -1.99 10.11
CA GLY A 168 -4.69 -2.65 11.37
C GLY A 168 -4.83 -4.16 11.27
N TYR A 169 -5.99 -4.65 10.83
CA TYR A 169 -6.23 -6.09 10.66
C TYR A 169 -5.24 -6.73 9.70
N ALA A 170 -5.00 -6.11 8.55
CA ALA A 170 -4.08 -6.64 7.55
C ALA A 170 -2.62 -6.62 8.00
N SER A 171 -2.20 -5.55 8.68
CA SER A 171 -0.85 -5.43 9.22
C SER A 171 -0.57 -6.48 10.30
N GLU A 172 -1.51 -6.65 11.23
CA GLU A 172 -1.34 -7.62 12.33
C GLU A 172 -1.34 -9.06 11.81
N MET A 173 -2.23 -9.39 10.86
CA MET A 173 -2.24 -10.71 10.21
C MET A 173 -0.95 -10.98 9.44
N GLY A 174 -0.45 -10.02 8.66
CA GLY A 174 0.79 -10.16 7.90
C GLY A 174 2.05 -10.30 8.76
N LEU A 175 2.00 -9.85 10.02
CA LEU A 175 3.07 -10.00 11.00
C LEU A 175 3.02 -11.32 11.75
N LEU A 176 1.82 -11.72 12.20
CA LEU A 176 1.67 -12.85 13.11
C LEU A 176 1.47 -14.20 12.39
N CYS A 177 0.96 -14.20 11.17
CA CYS A 177 0.56 -15.41 10.47
C CYS A 177 1.40 -15.64 9.20
N LYS A 178 2.09 -16.79 9.10
CA LYS A 178 2.92 -17.12 7.93
C LYS A 178 2.13 -17.49 6.68
N ASP A 179 0.94 -18.07 6.83
CA ASP A 179 0.15 -18.67 5.72
C ASP A 179 -1.34 -18.29 5.79
N PHE A 180 -1.64 -17.01 5.99
CA PHE A 180 -3.01 -16.52 6.15
C PHE A 180 -3.61 -16.03 4.84
N ASP A 181 -4.77 -16.59 4.47
CA ASP A 181 -5.60 -16.10 3.36
C ASP A 181 -6.48 -14.94 3.85
N ILE A 182 -5.93 -13.73 3.82
CA ILE A 182 -6.67 -12.50 4.19
C ILE A 182 -7.83 -12.24 3.22
N MET A 183 -7.73 -12.71 1.98
CA MET A 183 -8.79 -12.52 0.98
C MET A 183 -10.08 -13.26 1.34
N SER A 184 -9.98 -14.36 2.10
CA SER A 184 -11.15 -15.06 2.66
C SER A 184 -11.95 -14.22 3.65
N LYS A 185 -11.35 -13.16 4.22
CA LYS A 185 -11.91 -12.33 5.31
C LYS A 185 -12.60 -11.07 4.86
N ARG A 186 -12.62 -10.78 3.56
CA ARG A 186 -13.22 -9.54 3.02
C ARG A 186 -14.68 -9.37 3.43
N LYS A 187 -15.46 -10.46 3.35
CA LYS A 187 -16.88 -10.45 3.74
C LYS A 187 -17.05 -10.27 5.25
N ASP A 188 -16.26 -10.99 6.05
CA ASP A 188 -16.29 -10.86 7.51
C ASP A 188 -16.02 -9.41 7.95
N VAL A 189 -15.05 -8.74 7.31
CA VAL A 189 -14.68 -7.35 7.61
C VAL A 189 -15.74 -6.36 7.12
N LEU A 190 -16.34 -6.60 5.95
CA LEU A 190 -17.46 -5.79 5.46
C LEU A 190 -18.65 -5.87 6.42
N GLU A 191 -19.07 -7.08 6.78
CA GLU A 191 -20.19 -7.34 7.69
C GLU A 191 -19.95 -6.67 9.05
N LEU A 192 -18.73 -6.81 9.60
CA LEU A 192 -18.37 -6.18 10.86
C LEU A 192 -18.47 -4.64 10.79
N PHE A 193 -18.06 -4.04 9.67
CA PHE A 193 -18.12 -2.59 9.50
C PHE A 193 -19.56 -2.08 9.35
N LEU A 194 -20.38 -2.79 8.59
CA LEU A 194 -21.76 -2.37 8.30
C LEU A 194 -22.74 -2.66 9.45
N HIS A 195 -22.52 -3.74 10.19
CA HIS A 195 -23.49 -4.27 11.16
C HIS A 195 -22.95 -4.42 12.58
N GLY A 196 -21.63 -4.30 12.78
CA GLY A 196 -20.99 -4.52 14.07
C GLY A 196 -20.89 -6.01 14.43
N ALA A 197 -20.31 -6.29 15.59
CA ALA A 197 -20.06 -7.67 16.06
C ALA A 197 -21.28 -8.33 16.72
N ALA A 198 -22.26 -7.53 17.16
CA ALA A 198 -23.45 -8.04 17.84
C ALA A 198 -24.49 -8.48 16.82
N LYS A 199 -25.06 -9.66 17.01
CA LYS A 199 -26.28 -10.06 16.27
C LYS A 199 -27.43 -9.23 16.84
N VAL A 200 -28.03 -8.38 16.01
CA VAL A 200 -29.30 -7.75 16.34
C VAL A 200 -30.34 -8.87 16.31
N SER A 201 -30.85 -9.24 17.49
CA SER A 201 -31.91 -10.23 17.70
C SER A 201 -33.23 -9.77 17.11
#